data_AF-A0A7J7YGC7-F1
#
_entry.id   AF-A0A7J7YGC7-F1
#
_cell.length_a   1.000
_cell.length_b   1.000
_cell.length_c   1.000
_cell.angle_alpha   90.00
_cell.angle_beta   90.00
_cell.angle_gamma   90.00
#
_symmetry.space_group_name_H-M   'P 1'
#
loop_
_entity.id
_entity.type
_entity.pdbx_description
1 polymer ?
#
loop_
_entity_poly.entity_id
_entity_poly.type
_entity_poly.pdbx_seq_one_letter_code
_entity_poly.pdbx_strand_id
1 'polypeptide(L)'
;MLIWDDAREGKDSKDKLVLEFTFTKAVLAVRMRHDSSFLCASSDKGTVHIFALKDTRLNRRSALARVGKVGPMIGQYVDSQWSLASFTVPAESACICAFGRNTSKNVNSVIAICVDGTFHKYVFTPDGNCNREAFDVYLDICDDDDF
;
A
#
# COMPACT_ATOMS: atom_id res chain seq x y z
N MET A 1 9.10 0.21 8.31
CA MET A 1 8.16 -0.91 8.56
C MET A 1 8.77 -2.16 7.98
N LEU A 2 8.84 -3.23 8.77
CA LEU A 2 9.39 -4.52 8.35
C LEU A 2 8.26 -5.54 8.31
N ILE A 3 8.17 -6.31 7.23
CA ILE A 3 7.21 -7.43 7.09
C ILE A 3 7.99 -8.73 7.18
N TRP A 4 7.60 -9.56 8.14
CA TRP A 4 8.19 -10.86 8.39
C TRP A 4 7.16 -11.96 8.10
N ASP A 5 7.62 -13.07 7.56
CA ASP A 5 6.83 -14.28 7.34
C ASP A 5 7.34 -15.37 8.26
N ASP A 6 6.63 -15.56 9.38
CA ASP A 6 6.99 -16.55 10.39
C ASP A 6 6.85 -17.98 9.90
N ALA A 7 6.05 -18.21 8.84
CA ALA A 7 5.86 -19.52 8.24
C ALA A 7 7.03 -19.92 7.32
N ARG A 8 7.91 -18.98 6.93
CA ARG A 8 9.13 -19.33 6.20
C ARG A 8 10.11 -20.04 7.12
N GLU A 9 10.54 -21.22 6.69
CA GLU A 9 11.66 -21.92 7.29
C GLU A 9 12.96 -21.24 6.87
N GLY A 10 13.72 -20.77 7.86
CA GLY A 10 14.96 -20.02 7.68
C GLY A 10 15.84 -20.20 8.91
N LYS A 11 17.15 -20.33 8.69
CA LYS A 11 18.11 -20.55 9.78
C LYS A 11 18.51 -19.23 10.43
N ASP A 12 18.46 -18.14 9.67
CA ASP A 12 18.64 -16.78 10.15
C ASP A 12 17.29 -16.03 10.15
N SER A 13 17.12 -15.11 11.09
CA SER A 13 16.07 -14.11 11.09
C SER A 13 15.89 -13.45 9.71
N LYS A 14 17.00 -13.12 9.03
CA LYS A 14 16.97 -12.43 7.72
C LYS A 14 16.25 -13.22 6.63
N ASP A 15 16.22 -14.56 6.72
CA ASP A 15 15.53 -15.41 5.76
C ASP A 15 13.99 -15.28 5.86
N LYS A 16 13.51 -14.83 7.02
CA LYS A 16 12.08 -14.59 7.29
C LYS A 16 11.63 -13.17 6.93
N LEU A 17 12.56 -12.25 6.65
CA LEU A 17 12.21 -10.90 6.22
C LEU A 17 11.66 -10.94 4.79
N VAL A 18 10.41 -10.51 4.61
CA VAL A 18 9.77 -10.45 3.29
C VAL A 18 10.09 -9.14 2.60
N LEU A 19 9.80 -8.01 3.27
CA LEU A 19 9.97 -6.67 2.72
C LEU A 19 10.28 -5.66 3.83
N GLU A 20 11.10 -4.68 3.48
CA GLU A 20 11.37 -3.49 4.27
C GLU A 20 10.87 -2.24 3.53
N PHE A 21 10.11 -1.41 4.22
CA PHE A 21 9.57 -0.16 3.67
C PHE A 21 9.94 1.03 4.54
N THR A 22 10.48 2.06 3.90
CA THR A 22 10.77 3.36 4.51
C THR A 22 9.73 4.38 4.07
N PHE A 23 9.08 5.03 5.03
CA PHE A 23 8.12 6.11 4.77
C PHE A 23 8.74 7.43 5.22
N THR A 24 8.54 8.47 4.43
CA THR A 24 8.99 9.84 4.75
C THR A 24 7.99 10.61 5.61
N LYS A 25 6.82 10.02 5.85
CA LYS A 25 5.69 10.57 6.61
C LYS A 25 5.22 9.58 7.66
N ALA A 26 4.52 10.06 8.68
CA ALA A 26 3.97 9.22 9.72
C ALA A 26 2.89 8.29 9.12
N VAL A 27 3.03 6.99 9.36
CA VAL A 27 2.06 5.98 8.92
C VAL A 27 0.97 5.85 9.96
N LEU A 28 -0.28 6.02 9.55
CA LEU A 28 -1.44 5.99 10.44
C LEU A 28 -2.13 4.62 10.44
N ALA A 29 -2.21 3.97 9.28
CA ALA A 29 -2.80 2.64 9.19
C ALA A 29 -2.05 1.77 8.18
N VAL A 30 -1.99 0.48 8.49
CA VAL A 30 -1.45 -0.57 7.62
C VAL A 30 -2.48 -1.69 7.56
N ARG A 31 -2.82 -2.17 6.36
CA ARG A 31 -3.74 -3.29 6.17
C ARG A 31 -3.22 -4.25 5.11
N MET A 32 -3.30 -5.54 5.39
CA MET A 32 -3.09 -6.58 4.40
C MET A 32 -4.39 -6.90 3.68
N ARG A 33 -4.30 -7.28 2.41
CA ARG A 33 -5.42 -7.89 1.71
C ARG A 33 -5.69 -9.27 2.29
N HIS A 34 -6.95 -9.71 2.24
CA HIS A 34 -7.37 -11.00 2.79
C HIS A 34 -6.58 -12.20 2.24
N ASP A 35 -6.13 -12.15 0.99
CA ASP A 35 -5.34 -13.21 0.35
C ASP A 35 -3.82 -13.02 0.51
N SER A 36 -3.40 -12.06 1.34
CA SER A 36 -2.01 -11.65 1.57
C SER A 36 -1.24 -11.29 0.30
N SER A 37 -1.93 -10.97 -0.80
CA SER A 37 -1.27 -10.61 -2.07
C SER A 37 -0.73 -9.18 -2.08
N PHE A 38 -1.40 -8.28 -1.36
CA PHE A 38 -1.06 -6.86 -1.28
C PHE A 38 -1.14 -6.33 0.15
N LEU A 39 -0.45 -5.21 0.37
CA LEU A 39 -0.54 -4.42 1.59
C LEU A 39 -0.73 -2.95 1.23
N CYS A 40 -1.63 -2.27 1.93
CA CYS A 40 -1.78 -0.82 1.84
C CYS A 40 -1.36 -0.16 3.15
N ALA A 41 -0.75 1.02 3.04
CA ALA A 41 -0.37 1.85 4.17
C ALA A 41 -0.75 3.30 3.90
N SER A 42 -1.45 3.95 4.84
CA SER A 42 -1.84 5.35 4.74
C SER A 42 -1.01 6.24 5.68
N SER A 43 -0.76 7.47 5.26
CA SER A 43 -0.02 8.47 6.04
C SER A 43 -0.91 9.60 6.59
N ASP A 44 -0.32 10.42 7.47
CA ASP A 44 -0.89 11.67 7.98
C ASP A 44 -1.20 12.73 6.93
N LYS A 45 -0.53 12.67 5.76
CA LYS A 45 -0.81 13.50 4.58
C LYS A 45 -1.84 12.93 3.60
N GLY A 46 -2.55 11.87 3.97
CA GLY A 46 -3.56 11.28 3.08
C GLY A 46 -2.98 10.53 1.88
N THR A 47 -1.68 10.25 1.88
CA THR A 47 -1.04 9.39 0.88
C THR A 47 -1.23 7.93 1.27
N VAL A 48 -1.75 7.14 0.34
CA VAL A 48 -1.89 5.69 0.47
C VAL A 48 -0.93 5.02 -0.50
N HIS A 49 -0.06 4.17 0.06
CA HIS A 49 0.87 3.33 -0.69
C HIS A 49 0.33 1.91 -0.79
N ILE A 50 0.53 1.26 -1.93
CA ILE A 50 0.11 -0.12 -2.21
C ILE A 50 1.35 -0.93 -2.59
N PHE A 51 1.57 -2.05 -1.92
CA PHE A 51 2.72 -2.93 -2.11
C PHE A 51 2.26 -4.34 -2.45
N ALA A 52 2.91 -4.98 -3.42
CA ALA A 52 2.75 -6.40 -3.69
C ALA A 52 3.62 -7.21 -2.74
N LEU A 53 3.02 -8.20 -2.08
CA LEU A 53 3.70 -9.09 -1.13
C LEU A 53 4.07 -10.43 -1.75
N LYS A 54 3.18 -11.03 -2.55
CA LYS A 54 3.39 -12.34 -3.19
C LYS A 54 4.32 -12.26 -4.41
N ASP A 55 4.03 -11.33 -5.32
CA ASP A 55 4.90 -11.04 -6.47
C ASP A 55 5.56 -9.68 -6.30
N THR A 56 6.66 -9.66 -5.54
CA THR A 56 7.40 -8.42 -5.23
C THR A 56 8.04 -7.77 -6.46
N ARG A 57 8.06 -8.44 -7.61
CA ARG A 57 8.56 -7.88 -8.88
C ARG A 57 7.62 -6.81 -9.45
N LEU A 58 6.37 -6.78 -9.00
CA LEU A 58 5.40 -5.75 -9.37
C LEU A 58 5.67 -4.42 -8.64
N ASN A 59 6.44 -4.44 -7.56
CA ASN A 59 6.85 -3.22 -6.87
C ASN A 59 7.88 -2.44 -7.70
N ARG A 60 7.82 -1.11 -7.64
CA ARG A 60 8.81 -0.26 -8.31
C ARG A 60 10.18 -0.47 -7.64
N ARG A 61 11.26 -0.46 -8.42
CA ARG A 61 12.63 -0.68 -7.90
C ARG A 61 13.60 0.37 -8.40
N SER A 62 14.58 0.72 -7.59
CA SER A 62 15.66 1.62 -8.01
C SER A 62 16.50 0.99 -9.13
N ALA A 63 16.90 1.81 -10.11
CA ALA A 63 17.79 1.37 -11.20
C ALA A 63 19.21 1.06 -10.70
N LEU A 64 19.62 1.66 -9.57
CA LEU A 64 20.94 1.50 -8.99
C LEU A 64 21.20 0.07 -8.45
N ALA A 65 20.13 -0.66 -8.08
CA ALA A 65 20.21 -2.09 -7.75
C ALA A 65 20.73 -2.97 -8.91
N ARG A 66 20.68 -2.49 -10.16
CA ARG A 66 21.26 -3.21 -11.32
C ARG A 66 22.77 -3.02 -11.47
N VAL A 67 23.33 -1.93 -10.94
CA VAL A 67 24.75 -1.56 -11.11
C VAL A 67 25.65 -2.16 -10.01
N GLY A 68 25.07 -2.59 -8.88
CA GLY A 68 25.79 -3.26 -7.79
C GLY A 68 26.23 -4.71 -8.03
N LYS A 69 25.94 -5.30 -9.21
CA LYS A 69 26.35 -6.66 -9.58
C LYS A 69 27.77 -6.76 -10.17
N VAL A 70 28.65 -5.81 -9.83
CA VAL A 70 30.05 -5.80 -10.27
C VAL A 70 30.96 -5.79 -9.03
N GLY A 71 30.93 -6.87 -8.25
CA GLY A 71 31.73 -7.02 -7.03
C GLY A 71 31.42 -8.32 -6.29
N PRO A 72 32.34 -8.84 -5.45
CA PRO A 72 32.19 -10.14 -4.83
C PRO A 72 31.01 -10.13 -3.85
N MET A 73 29.94 -10.84 -4.21
CA MET A 73 28.86 -11.37 -3.37
C MET A 73 28.68 -10.69 -2.00
N ILE A 74 28.22 -9.44 -1.99
CA ILE A 74 27.55 -8.91 -0.81
C ILE A 74 26.14 -9.51 -0.87
N GLY A 75 25.81 -10.30 0.15
CA GLY A 75 24.60 -11.14 0.24
C GLY A 75 23.31 -10.37 -0.07
N GLN A 76 22.22 -11.13 -0.28
CA GLN A 76 20.87 -10.66 -0.62
C GLN A 76 20.37 -9.56 0.34
N TYR A 77 20.86 -8.34 0.17
CA TYR A 77 20.25 -7.16 0.72
C TYR A 77 18.95 -7.02 -0.05
N VAL A 78 17.84 -6.99 0.69
CA VAL A 78 16.52 -6.72 0.11
C VAL A 78 16.65 -5.49 -0.76
N ASP A 79 16.46 -5.66 -2.07
CA ASP A 79 16.50 -4.53 -2.99
C ASP A 79 15.56 -3.45 -2.47
N SER A 80 15.98 -2.19 -2.46
CA SER A 80 15.10 -1.09 -2.08
C SER A 80 13.94 -1.02 -3.08
N GLN A 81 12.77 -1.43 -2.63
CA GLN A 81 11.52 -1.41 -3.38
C GLN A 81 10.64 -0.26 -2.90
N TRP A 82 10.01 0.43 -3.84
CA TRP A 82 8.97 1.41 -3.58
C TRP A 82 7.60 0.80 -3.84
N SER A 83 6.53 1.49 -3.43
CA SER A 83 5.17 1.04 -3.65
C SER A 83 4.87 0.79 -5.14
N LEU A 84 4.17 -0.30 -5.42
CA LEU A 84 3.61 -0.62 -6.74
C LEU A 84 2.79 0.54 -7.29
N ALA A 85 1.90 1.06 -6.46
CA ALA A 85 1.10 2.23 -6.73
C ALA A 85 0.95 3.09 -5.47
N SER A 86 0.63 4.36 -5.67
CA SER A 86 0.29 5.27 -4.59
C SER A 86 -0.67 6.33 -5.10
N PHE A 87 -1.50 6.85 -4.21
CA PHE A 87 -2.31 8.03 -4.47
C PHE A 87 -2.32 8.92 -3.23
N THR A 88 -2.56 10.21 -3.42
CA THR A 88 -2.78 11.16 -2.34
C THR A 88 -4.18 11.72 -2.50
N VAL A 89 -4.98 11.69 -1.44
CA VAL A 89 -6.31 12.29 -1.45
C VAL A 89 -6.18 13.81 -1.67
N PRO A 90 -7.05 14.46 -2.48
CA PRO A 90 -6.87 15.86 -2.87
C PRO A 90 -6.76 16.86 -1.72
N ALA A 91 -7.44 16.59 -0.59
CA ALA A 91 -7.42 17.44 0.58
C ALA A 91 -6.16 17.26 1.46
N GLU A 92 -5.29 16.30 1.13
CA GLU A 92 -4.11 15.91 1.93
C GLU A 92 -4.43 15.62 3.41
N SER A 93 -5.67 15.21 3.67
CA SER A 93 -6.17 14.92 5.00
C SER A 93 -5.74 13.53 5.47
N ALA A 94 -5.45 13.41 6.77
CA ALA A 94 -5.15 12.13 7.39
C ALA A 94 -6.25 11.11 7.11
N CYS A 95 -5.87 9.88 6.77
CA CYS A 95 -6.83 8.84 6.45
C CYS A 95 -6.40 7.46 6.96
N ILE A 96 -7.40 6.60 7.15
CA ILE A 96 -7.19 5.16 7.24
C ILE A 96 -7.49 4.53 5.87
N CYS A 97 -6.87 3.40 5.57
CA CYS A 97 -7.08 2.69 4.32
C CYS A 97 -7.43 1.21 4.55
N ALA A 98 -8.15 0.62 3.59
CA ALA A 98 -8.46 -0.80 3.54
C ALA A 98 -8.65 -1.27 2.10
N PHE A 99 -8.47 -2.57 1.84
CA PHE A 99 -8.80 -3.13 0.53
C PHE A 99 -10.32 -3.24 0.36
N GLY A 100 -10.83 -2.74 -0.75
CA GLY A 100 -12.21 -2.93 -1.13
C GLY A 100 -12.52 -4.40 -1.41
N ARG A 101 -13.80 -4.77 -1.24
CA ARG A 101 -14.26 -6.14 -1.48
C ARG A 101 -14.11 -6.46 -2.95
N ASN A 102 -13.41 -7.55 -3.25
CA ASN A 102 -13.16 -7.99 -4.61
C ASN A 102 -14.46 -8.58 -5.20
N THR A 103 -15.20 -7.77 -5.96
CA THR A 103 -16.46 -8.18 -6.60
C THR A 103 -16.24 -8.91 -7.94
N SER A 104 -15.06 -8.78 -8.53
CA SER A 104 -14.67 -9.43 -9.79
C SER A 104 -13.18 -9.72 -9.78
N LYS A 105 -12.77 -10.96 -10.11
CA LYS A 105 -11.38 -11.47 -10.00
C LYS A 105 -10.27 -10.53 -10.49
N ASN A 106 -10.59 -9.60 -11.40
CA ASN A 106 -9.63 -8.70 -12.03
C ASN A 106 -9.63 -7.25 -11.50
N VAL A 107 -10.47 -6.93 -10.50
CA VAL A 107 -10.54 -5.57 -9.94
C VAL A 107 -9.87 -5.54 -8.58
N ASN A 108 -8.79 -4.77 -8.47
CA ASN A 108 -8.15 -4.48 -7.20
C ASN A 108 -8.49 -3.05 -6.80
N SER A 109 -9.03 -2.87 -5.60
CA SER A 109 -9.40 -1.54 -5.11
C SER A 109 -8.94 -1.32 -3.68
N VAL A 110 -8.62 -0.08 -3.35
CA VAL A 110 -8.35 0.42 -1.99
C VAL A 110 -9.32 1.54 -1.69
N ILE A 111 -9.82 1.55 -0.47
CA ILE A 111 -10.68 2.59 0.09
C ILE A 111 -9.86 3.39 1.08
N ALA A 112 -10.03 4.71 1.07
CA ALA A 112 -9.52 5.63 2.06
C ALA A 112 -10.69 6.39 2.72
N ILE A 113 -10.70 6.40 4.06
CA ILE A 113 -11.65 7.17 4.87
C ILE A 113 -10.85 8.25 5.59
N CYS A 114 -11.16 9.50 5.30
CA CYS A 114 -10.39 10.66 5.71
C CYS A 114 -11.05 11.37 6.90
N VAL A 115 -10.24 12.05 7.72
CA VAL A 115 -10.68 12.84 8.88
C VAL A 115 -11.55 14.03 8.48
N ASP A 116 -11.42 14.51 7.25
CA ASP A 116 -12.23 15.60 6.69
C ASP A 116 -13.65 15.18 6.28
N GLY A 117 -14.05 13.94 6.56
CA GLY A 117 -15.38 13.46 6.19
C GLY A 117 -15.48 12.90 4.77
N THR A 118 -14.36 12.71 4.07
CA THR A 118 -14.39 12.21 2.70
C THR A 118 -14.10 10.72 2.59
N PHE A 119 -14.83 10.08 1.67
CA PHE A 119 -14.63 8.71 1.21
C PHE A 119 -13.96 8.74 -0.17
N HIS A 120 -12.96 7.89 -0.37
CA HIS A 120 -12.32 7.70 -1.66
C HIS A 120 -12.14 6.22 -1.96
N LYS A 121 -12.52 5.79 -3.17
CA LYS A 121 -12.22 4.45 -3.70
C LYS A 121 -11.31 4.60 -4.91
N TYR A 122 -10.18 3.91 -4.87
CA TYR A 122 -9.22 3.85 -5.97
C TYR A 122 -9.09 2.42 -6.49
N VAL A 123 -9.10 2.26 -7.81
CA VAL A 123 -8.79 1.00 -8.48
C VAL A 123 -7.34 1.04 -8.93
N PHE A 124 -6.61 -0.03 -8.67
CA PHE A 124 -5.22 -0.17 -9.06
C PHE A 124 -4.99 -1.44 -9.87
N THR A 125 -3.97 -1.40 -10.70
CA THR A 125 -3.61 -2.49 -11.61
C THR A 125 -2.19 -3.00 -11.31
N PRO A 126 -1.87 -4.25 -11.70
CA PRO A 126 -0.54 -4.83 -11.45
C PRO A 126 0.63 -4.09 -12.11
N ASP A 127 0.38 -3.31 -13.16
CA ASP A 127 1.34 -2.42 -13.84
C ASP A 127 1.56 -1.08 -13.09
N GLY A 128 0.85 -0.85 -12.00
CA GLY A 128 1.07 0.29 -11.11
C GLY A 128 0.22 1.53 -11.41
N ASN A 129 -0.78 1.42 -12.30
CA ASN A 129 -1.81 2.46 -12.43
C ASN A 129 -2.72 2.45 -11.22
N CYS A 130 -3.19 3.64 -10.82
CA CYS A 130 -4.09 3.83 -9.69
C CYS A 130 -4.98 5.04 -9.95
N ASN A 131 -6.28 4.80 -10.12
CA ASN A 131 -7.25 5.80 -10.52
C ASN A 131 -8.42 5.84 -9.54
N ARG A 132 -8.94 7.03 -9.27
CA ARG A 132 -10.12 7.20 -8.43
C ARG A 132 -11.35 6.68 -9.18
N GLU A 133 -12.06 5.74 -8.55
CA GLU A 133 -13.29 5.15 -9.06
C GLU A 133 -14.53 5.79 -8.42
N ALA A 134 -14.46 6.13 -7.12
CA ALA A 134 -15.56 6.76 -6.41
C ALA A 134 -15.06 7.77 -5.37
N PHE A 135 -15.93 8.73 -5.06
CA PHE A 135 -15.74 9.77 -4.06
C PHE A 135 -17.09 10.08 -3.41
N ASP A 136 -17.10 10.32 -2.11
CA ASP A 136 -18.29 10.74 -1.38
C ASP A 136 -17.92 11.59 -0.14
N VAL A 137 -18.87 12.35 0.39
CA VAL A 137 -18.75 13.11 1.65
C VAL A 137 -19.79 12.58 2.61
N TYR A 138 -19.35 12.02 3.74
CA TYR A 138 -20.25 11.31 4.66
C TYR A 138 -20.65 12.10 5.90
N LEU A 139 -20.17 13.34 6.06
CA LEU A 139 -20.56 14.20 7.18
C LEU A 139 -21.89 14.93 6.95
N ASP A 140 -22.32 15.09 5.69
CA ASP A 140 -23.50 15.89 5.32
C ASP A 140 -24.80 15.07 5.20
N ILE A 141 -24.82 13.82 5.68
CA ILE A 141 -25.94 12.87 5.46
C ILE A 141 -27.10 13.08 6.46
N CYS A 142 -27.04 14.06 7.36
CA CYS A 142 -27.93 14.14 8.54
C CYS A 142 -28.75 15.45 8.71
N ASP A 143 -29.04 16.23 7.67
CA ASP A 143 -29.75 17.52 7.84
C ASP A 143 -31.25 17.55 7.44
N ASP A 144 -31.88 16.40 7.13
CA ASP A 144 -33.31 16.35 6.77
C ASP A 144 -34.15 15.60 7.83
N ASP A 145 -34.14 16.07 9.08
CA ASP A 145 -35.23 15.81 10.04
C ASP A 145 -36.10 17.07 10.14
N ASP A 146 -36.88 17.34 9.09
CA ASP A 146 -37.95 18.34 9.10
C ASP A 146 -39.02 17.92 10.15
N PHE A 147 -39.12 18.67 11.25
CA PHE A 147 -40.15 18.58 12.29
C PHE A 147 -41.41 19.40 11.95
#